data_AF-F7YWV0-F1
#
_entry.id   AF-F7YWV0-F1
#
_cell.length_a   1.000
_cell.length_b   1.000
_cell.length_c   1.000
_cell.angle_alpha   90.00
_cell.angle_beta   90.00
_cell.angle_gamma   90.00
#
_symmetry.space_group_name_H-M   'P 1'
#
loop_
_entity.id
_entity.type
_entity.pdbx_description
1 polymer ?
#
loop_
_entity_poly.entity_id
_entity_poly.type
_entity_poly.pdbx_seq_one_letter_code
_entity_poly.pdbx_strand_id
1 'polypeptide(L)'
;MANGIVISKNLERCTEGCILDLPLHEILKDVSLLALGCNQNLEIAREVGYVVGMIARSYGYRYVVFGTMDVLDPLDPDPLGKISRSPYISSQVIINLADGLVNSGVLPILRASGKISQDLVKTLISRKAIYPVFVEEPSLAYELERLGYKATFVFPDGSIKGRLPVIETLLEVDLSEVENVRRKALSGAVVLLGRSSEKIHINKPFEKSGVLIFSDEDWLLELAKQVLQGVRSPTGRLP
;
A
#
# COMPACT_ATOMS: atom_id res chain seq x y z
N MET A 1 28.50 -16.58 -9.71
CA MET A 1 27.88 -15.29 -10.07
C MET A 1 26.76 -15.08 -9.08
N ALA A 2 26.78 -13.99 -8.30
CA ALA A 2 25.71 -13.73 -7.35
C ALA A 2 24.43 -13.46 -8.15
N ASN A 3 23.43 -14.33 -7.99
CA ASN A 3 22.10 -14.16 -8.57
C ASN A 3 21.37 -13.02 -7.82
N GLY A 4 21.81 -11.78 -8.05
CA GLY A 4 21.10 -10.59 -7.57
C GLY A 4 19.83 -10.38 -8.38
N ILE A 5 18.78 -9.86 -7.75
CA ILE A 5 17.53 -9.48 -8.42
C ILE A 5 17.54 -7.99 -8.74
N VAL A 6 17.08 -7.59 -9.93
CA VAL A 6 17.05 -6.18 -10.32
C VAL A 6 15.90 -5.47 -9.59
N ILE A 7 16.16 -4.31 -9.01
CA ILE A 7 15.14 -3.47 -8.37
C ILE A 7 14.83 -2.29 -9.28
N SER A 8 13.59 -2.20 -9.73
CA SER A 8 13.10 -1.11 -10.57
C SER A 8 12.34 -0.10 -9.73
N LYS A 9 12.74 1.16 -9.84
CA LYS A 9 12.05 2.30 -9.19
C LYS A 9 11.19 3.11 -10.16
N ASN A 10 10.94 2.56 -11.34
CA ASN A 10 10.04 3.10 -12.36
C ASN A 10 9.19 1.95 -12.90
N LEU A 11 8.02 2.30 -13.46
CA LEU A 11 7.16 1.35 -14.15
C LEU A 11 7.60 1.25 -15.62
N GLU A 12 8.59 0.39 -15.88
CA GLU A 12 9.20 0.18 -17.18
C GLU A 12 9.14 -1.31 -17.57
N ARG A 13 9.33 -1.65 -18.84
CA ARG A 13 9.33 -3.06 -19.25
C ARG A 13 10.52 -3.79 -18.62
N CYS A 14 10.22 -4.82 -17.84
CA CYS A 14 11.21 -5.73 -17.28
C CYS A 14 11.25 -7.03 -18.11
N THR A 15 12.45 -7.44 -18.55
CA THR A 15 12.69 -8.65 -19.35
C THR A 15 13.32 -9.80 -18.56
N GLU A 16 13.69 -9.56 -17.30
CA GLU A 16 14.34 -10.54 -16.42
C GLU A 16 13.56 -10.69 -15.09
N GLY A 17 14.09 -11.38 -14.09
CA GLY A 17 13.50 -11.32 -12.75
C GLY A 17 13.72 -9.95 -12.12
N CYS A 18 12.72 -9.07 -12.10
CA CYS A 18 12.79 -7.77 -11.42
C CYS A 18 11.74 -7.63 -10.30
N ILE A 19 12.08 -6.82 -9.31
CA ILE A 19 11.19 -6.30 -8.28
C ILE A 19 10.78 -4.89 -8.65
N LEU A 20 9.48 -4.60 -8.60
CA LEU A 20 8.97 -3.23 -8.67
C LEU A 20 8.94 -2.61 -7.28
N ASP A 21 9.70 -1.52 -7.09
CA ASP A 21 9.83 -0.75 -5.87
C ASP A 21 9.31 0.67 -6.09
N LEU A 22 7.98 0.83 -6.05
CA LEU A 22 7.30 2.10 -6.24
C LEU A 22 6.25 2.36 -5.14
N PRO A 23 6.00 3.63 -4.78
CA PRO A 23 4.83 3.98 -3.98
C PRO A 23 3.53 3.53 -4.67
N LEU A 24 2.55 3.10 -3.87
CA LEU A 24 1.29 2.55 -4.39
C LEU A 24 0.58 3.53 -5.35
N HIS A 25 0.58 4.82 -5.00
CA HIS A 25 -0.09 5.87 -5.77
C HIS A 25 0.58 6.19 -7.11
N GLU A 26 1.83 5.73 -7.32
CA GLU A 26 2.52 5.81 -8.61
C GLU A 26 2.19 4.61 -9.51
N ILE A 27 1.86 3.45 -8.94
CA ILE A 27 1.41 2.28 -9.72
C ILE A 27 -0.08 2.41 -10.06
N LEU A 28 -0.91 2.75 -9.08
CA LEU A 28 -2.34 3.03 -9.24
C LEU A 28 -2.60 4.48 -8.87
N LYS A 29 -2.74 5.32 -9.89
CA LYS A 29 -2.85 6.78 -9.78
C LYS A 29 -3.68 7.23 -8.56
N ASP A 30 -3.07 8.05 -7.71
CA ASP A 30 -3.64 8.71 -6.53
C ASP A 30 -4.03 7.78 -5.36
N VAL A 31 -4.03 6.45 -5.53
CA VAL A 31 -4.38 5.51 -4.46
C VAL A 31 -3.17 5.27 -3.56
N SER A 32 -3.07 6.02 -2.47
CA SER A 32 -2.03 5.85 -1.46
C SER A 32 -2.36 4.77 -0.43
N LEU A 33 -1.36 4.31 0.35
CA LEU A 33 -1.60 3.42 1.48
C LEU A 33 -2.51 4.08 2.52
N LEU A 34 -2.39 5.39 2.68
CA LEU A 34 -3.22 6.16 3.59
C LEU A 34 -4.67 6.21 3.12
N ALA A 35 -4.90 6.36 1.81
CA ALA A 35 -6.24 6.29 1.24
C ALA A 35 -6.93 4.95 1.56
N LEU A 36 -6.18 3.84 1.50
CA LEU A 36 -6.70 2.53 1.88
C LEU A 36 -6.99 2.41 3.38
N GLY A 37 -6.13 2.95 4.24
CA GLY A 37 -6.35 2.96 5.69
C GLY A 37 -7.53 3.85 6.11
N CYS A 38 -7.74 4.95 5.41
CA CYS A 38 -8.89 5.83 5.54
C CYS A 38 -10.18 5.24 4.95
N ASN A 39 -10.14 4.15 4.18
CA ASN A 39 -11.34 3.61 3.57
C ASN A 39 -12.22 2.89 4.61
N GLN A 40 -13.54 3.13 4.61
CA GLN A 40 -14.44 2.40 5.52
C GLN A 40 -14.52 0.90 5.20
N ASN A 41 -14.35 0.51 3.94
CA ASN A 41 -14.26 -0.88 3.53
C ASN A 41 -12.79 -1.28 3.32
N LEU A 42 -12.18 -1.91 4.32
CA LEU A 42 -10.78 -2.36 4.21
C LEU A 42 -10.57 -3.51 3.21
N GLU A 43 -11.63 -4.19 2.78
CA GLU A 43 -11.54 -5.25 1.76
C GLU A 43 -11.21 -4.69 0.37
N ILE A 44 -11.43 -3.40 0.13
CA ILE A 44 -11.05 -2.74 -1.13
C ILE A 44 -9.54 -2.86 -1.41
N ALA A 45 -8.73 -2.99 -0.36
CA ALA A 45 -7.30 -3.20 -0.49
C ALA A 45 -6.98 -4.49 -1.28
N ARG A 46 -7.86 -5.51 -1.22
CA ARG A 46 -7.69 -6.73 -2.02
C ARG A 46 -7.93 -6.50 -3.50
N GLU A 47 -8.99 -5.77 -3.85
CA GLU A 47 -9.24 -5.37 -5.25
C GLU A 47 -8.10 -4.48 -5.78
N VAL A 48 -7.62 -3.55 -4.96
CA VAL A 48 -6.47 -2.69 -5.30
C VAL A 48 -5.20 -3.52 -5.50
N GLY A 49 -4.92 -4.48 -4.61
CA GLY A 49 -3.77 -5.37 -4.75
C GLY A 49 -3.83 -6.19 -6.04
N TYR A 50 -5.01 -6.66 -6.40
CA TYR A 50 -5.23 -7.41 -7.64
C TYR A 50 -4.94 -6.56 -8.88
N VAL A 51 -5.53 -5.36 -9.00
CA VAL A 51 -5.30 -4.50 -10.17
C VAL A 51 -3.87 -3.96 -10.23
N VAL A 52 -3.25 -3.63 -9.09
CA VAL A 52 -1.83 -3.25 -9.00
C VAL A 52 -0.92 -4.37 -9.50
N GLY A 53 -1.22 -5.61 -9.10
CA GLY A 53 -0.46 -6.75 -9.58
C GLY A 53 -0.68 -7.04 -11.06
N MET A 54 -1.89 -6.84 -11.61
CA MET A 54 -2.14 -6.90 -13.05
C MET A 54 -1.36 -5.83 -13.83
N ILE A 55 -1.33 -4.59 -13.31
CA ILE A 55 -0.51 -3.51 -13.87
C ILE A 55 0.96 -3.94 -13.86
N ALA A 56 1.51 -4.35 -12.72
CA ALA A 56 2.90 -4.78 -12.62
C ALA A 56 3.24 -5.92 -13.61
N ARG A 57 2.36 -6.91 -13.75
CA ARG A 57 2.54 -8.01 -14.71
C ARG A 57 2.50 -7.57 -16.16
N SER A 58 1.70 -6.56 -16.50
CA SER A 58 1.67 -6.00 -17.86
C SER A 58 3.03 -5.41 -18.28
N TYR A 59 3.87 -5.06 -17.31
CA TYR A 59 5.26 -4.62 -17.50
C TYR A 59 6.31 -5.73 -17.27
N GLY A 60 5.89 -6.96 -16.96
CA GLY A 60 6.79 -8.11 -16.75
C GLY A 60 7.27 -8.33 -15.32
N TYR A 61 6.81 -7.54 -14.35
CA TYR A 61 7.20 -7.72 -12.95
C TYR A 61 6.53 -8.95 -12.32
N ARG A 62 7.33 -9.70 -11.56
CA ARG A 62 6.87 -10.88 -10.79
C ARG A 62 6.77 -10.61 -9.30
N TYR A 63 7.37 -9.51 -8.85
CA TYR A 63 7.48 -9.11 -7.46
C TYR A 63 7.16 -7.62 -7.33
N VAL A 64 6.42 -7.25 -6.28
CA VAL A 64 6.10 -5.85 -5.98
C VAL A 64 6.40 -5.59 -4.51
N VAL A 65 7.19 -4.55 -4.24
CA VAL A 65 7.34 -4.02 -2.88
C VAL A 65 6.06 -3.27 -2.52
N PHE A 66 5.45 -3.62 -1.39
CA PHE A 66 4.17 -3.06 -0.96
C PHE A 66 4.15 -2.78 0.54
N GLY A 67 3.13 -2.01 0.96
CA GLY A 67 2.82 -1.80 2.38
C GLY A 67 3.94 -1.09 3.16
N THR A 68 3.88 -1.25 4.47
CA THR A 68 4.85 -0.70 5.43
C THR A 68 4.81 -1.53 6.71
N MET A 69 5.92 -1.61 7.43
CA MET A 69 5.99 -2.19 8.78
C MET A 69 5.92 -1.15 9.89
N ASP A 70 5.58 0.09 9.56
CA ASP A 70 5.34 1.17 10.50
C ASP A 70 3.85 1.55 10.59
N VAL A 71 3.51 2.37 11.57
CA VAL A 71 2.19 3.00 11.71
C VAL A 71 2.27 4.50 11.45
N LEU A 72 1.14 5.12 11.12
CA LEU A 72 1.08 6.56 10.92
C LEU A 72 1.37 7.32 12.22
N ASP A 73 2.22 8.33 12.14
CA ASP A 73 2.51 9.31 13.18
C ASP A 73 2.11 10.72 12.70
N PRO A 74 1.54 11.59 13.55
CA PRO A 74 1.22 12.97 13.19
C PRO A 74 2.39 13.80 12.63
N LEU A 75 3.63 13.40 12.90
CA LEU A 75 4.85 14.09 12.48
C LEU A 75 5.52 13.39 11.29
N ASP A 76 4.89 12.40 10.68
CA ASP A 76 5.46 11.70 9.52
C ASP A 76 5.71 12.67 8.35
N PRO A 77 6.94 12.69 7.79
CA PRO A 77 7.24 13.52 6.62
C PRO A 77 6.58 12.99 5.34
N ASP A 78 6.32 11.68 5.27
CA ASP A 78 5.56 11.02 4.20
C ASP A 78 4.40 10.22 4.79
N PRO A 79 3.25 10.86 5.05
CA PRO A 79 2.09 10.16 5.59
C PRO A 79 1.39 9.27 4.55
N LEU A 80 1.60 9.51 3.24
CA LEU A 80 0.94 8.74 2.18
C LEU A 80 1.50 7.31 2.07
N GLY A 81 2.75 7.10 2.48
CA GLY A 81 3.40 5.80 2.63
C GLY A 81 2.97 5.01 3.88
N LYS A 82 2.08 5.56 4.72
CA LYS A 82 1.55 4.90 5.92
C LYS A 82 0.09 4.53 5.72
N ILE A 83 -0.42 3.59 6.54
CA ILE A 83 -1.80 3.12 6.42
C ILE A 83 -2.69 3.77 7.48
N SER A 84 -2.39 3.54 8.75
CA SER A 84 -3.17 4.06 9.88
C SER A 84 -2.31 4.11 11.13
N ARG A 85 -2.76 4.90 12.11
CA ARG A 85 -2.20 4.87 13.48
C ARG A 85 -2.45 3.54 14.18
N SER A 86 -3.47 2.79 13.76
CA SER A 86 -3.84 1.51 14.36
C SER A 86 -3.06 0.35 13.72
N PRO A 87 -2.25 -0.40 14.50
CA PRO A 87 -1.62 -1.63 14.02
C PRO A 87 -2.62 -2.66 13.46
N TYR A 88 -3.84 -2.69 14.01
CA TYR A 88 -4.89 -3.61 13.57
C TYR A 88 -5.41 -3.25 12.17
N ILE A 89 -5.65 -1.95 11.90
CA ILE A 89 -6.09 -1.49 10.57
C ILE A 89 -4.96 -1.69 9.57
N SER A 90 -3.74 -1.28 9.92
CA SER A 90 -2.56 -1.43 9.07
C SER A 90 -2.32 -2.89 8.67
N SER A 91 -2.37 -3.83 9.63
CA SER A 91 -2.23 -5.26 9.32
C SER A 91 -3.35 -5.80 8.44
N GLN A 92 -4.60 -5.36 8.62
CA GLN A 92 -5.71 -5.81 7.78
C GLN A 92 -5.54 -5.36 6.32
N VAL A 93 -5.16 -4.10 6.11
CA VAL A 93 -4.88 -3.56 4.77
C VAL A 93 -3.70 -4.30 4.12
N ILE A 94 -2.61 -4.53 4.87
CA ILE A 94 -1.44 -5.29 4.37
C ILE A 94 -1.86 -6.69 3.92
N ILE A 95 -2.63 -7.42 4.73
CA ILE A 95 -3.07 -8.77 4.40
C ILE A 95 -3.94 -8.76 3.15
N ASN A 96 -4.94 -7.89 3.10
CA ASN A 96 -5.84 -7.79 1.94
C ASN A 96 -5.08 -7.39 0.67
N LEU A 97 -4.15 -6.44 0.75
CA LEU A 97 -3.32 -6.01 -0.38
C LEU A 97 -2.42 -7.15 -0.88
N ALA A 98 -1.78 -7.88 0.04
CA ALA A 98 -0.95 -9.03 -0.28
C ALA A 98 -1.76 -10.15 -0.95
N ASP A 99 -2.96 -10.45 -0.45
CA ASP A 99 -3.86 -11.44 -1.06
C ASP A 99 -4.23 -11.06 -2.49
N GLY A 100 -4.53 -9.78 -2.72
CA GLY A 100 -4.80 -9.24 -4.06
C GLY A 100 -3.63 -9.45 -5.02
N LEU A 101 -2.42 -9.09 -4.58
CA LEU A 101 -1.19 -9.27 -5.35
C LEU A 101 -0.96 -10.74 -5.70
N VAL A 102 -1.07 -11.65 -4.72
CA VAL A 102 -0.93 -13.11 -4.94
C VAL A 102 -1.96 -13.60 -5.96
N ASN A 103 -3.22 -13.19 -5.82
CA ASN A 103 -4.29 -13.60 -6.74
C ASN A 103 -4.11 -13.07 -8.17
N SER A 104 -3.36 -11.98 -8.36
CA SER A 104 -2.98 -11.50 -9.69
C SER A 104 -1.78 -12.25 -10.29
N GLY A 105 -1.10 -13.09 -9.49
CA GLY A 105 0.12 -13.80 -9.88
C GLY A 105 1.42 -13.05 -9.60
N VAL A 106 1.40 -12.05 -8.72
CA VAL A 106 2.57 -11.28 -8.28
C VAL A 106 2.91 -11.65 -6.85
N LEU A 107 4.18 -11.88 -6.55
CA LEU A 107 4.60 -12.10 -5.18
C LEU A 107 4.74 -10.76 -4.43
N PRO A 108 4.00 -10.58 -3.32
CA PRO A 108 4.11 -9.39 -2.48
C PRO A 108 5.40 -9.42 -1.63
N ILE A 109 6.14 -8.31 -1.61
CA ILE A 109 7.33 -8.10 -0.77
C ILE A 109 7.05 -6.92 0.18
N LEU A 110 6.93 -7.16 1.48
CA LEU A 110 6.54 -6.14 2.44
C LEU A 110 7.70 -5.18 2.71
N ARG A 111 7.46 -3.87 2.71
CA ARG A 111 8.50 -2.87 2.99
C ARG A 111 8.78 -2.74 4.49
N ALA A 112 10.07 -2.79 4.84
CA ALA A 112 10.63 -2.41 6.12
C ALA A 112 11.67 -1.30 5.90
N SER A 113 11.26 -0.05 6.14
CA SER A 113 12.10 1.15 5.97
C SER A 113 11.88 2.09 7.14
N GLY A 114 12.94 2.78 7.57
CA GLY A 114 12.90 3.63 8.75
C GLY A 114 12.47 2.89 10.03
N LYS A 115 11.44 3.40 10.71
CA LYS A 115 10.95 2.86 11.99
C LYS A 115 10.10 1.60 11.79
N ILE A 116 10.27 0.61 12.67
CA ILE A 116 9.45 -0.60 12.73
C ILE A 116 8.51 -0.54 13.93
N SER A 117 7.20 -0.70 13.67
CA SER A 117 6.20 -0.82 14.73
C SER A 117 6.16 -2.24 15.27
N GLN A 118 6.64 -2.43 16.50
CA GLN A 118 6.63 -3.76 17.15
C GLN A 118 5.22 -4.35 17.26
N ASP A 119 4.21 -3.51 17.51
CA ASP A 119 2.82 -3.95 17.64
C ASP A 119 2.24 -4.38 16.29
N LEU A 120 2.61 -3.71 15.20
CA LEU A 120 2.23 -4.13 13.86
C LEU A 120 2.89 -5.47 13.51
N VAL A 121 4.20 -5.62 13.75
CA VAL A 121 4.93 -6.87 13.53
C VAL A 121 4.30 -8.02 14.32
N LYS A 122 4.03 -7.84 15.62
CA LYS A 122 3.33 -8.85 16.44
C LYS A 122 1.95 -9.21 15.90
N THR A 123 1.20 -8.22 15.41
CA THR A 123 -0.13 -8.43 14.81
C THR A 123 -0.04 -9.22 13.51
N LEU A 124 0.96 -8.96 12.66
CA LEU A 124 1.19 -9.74 11.44
C LEU A 124 1.57 -11.19 11.78
N ILE A 125 2.46 -11.41 12.75
CA ILE A 125 2.86 -12.75 13.20
C ILE A 125 1.66 -13.52 13.74
N SER A 126 0.85 -12.92 14.61
CA SER A 126 -0.31 -13.60 15.22
C SER A 126 -1.36 -14.02 14.18
N ARG A 127 -1.45 -13.27 13.08
CA ARG A 127 -2.31 -13.58 11.92
C ARG A 127 -1.65 -14.50 10.89
N LYS A 128 -0.44 -14.99 11.16
CA LYS A 128 0.36 -15.82 10.24
C LYS A 128 0.65 -15.13 8.89
N ALA A 129 0.68 -13.80 8.88
CA ALA A 129 0.95 -12.98 7.71
C ALA A 129 2.46 -12.71 7.57
N ILE A 130 3.17 -13.74 7.12
CA ILE A 130 4.63 -13.69 6.90
C ILE A 130 4.92 -13.60 5.41
N TYR A 131 5.48 -12.47 4.99
CA TYR A 131 5.86 -12.19 3.60
C TYR A 131 7.37 -12.01 3.51
N PRO A 132 7.98 -12.21 2.32
CA PRO A 132 9.31 -11.67 2.06
C PRO A 132 9.34 -10.17 2.35
N VAL A 133 10.48 -9.66 2.80
CA VAL A 133 10.61 -8.28 3.25
C VAL A 133 11.70 -7.57 2.47
N PHE A 134 11.38 -6.40 1.93
CA PHE A 134 12.36 -5.47 1.39
C PHE A 134 12.86 -4.59 2.54
N VAL A 135 14.12 -4.76 2.92
CA VAL A 135 14.75 -4.08 4.06
C VAL A 135 15.71 -3.01 3.56
N GLU A 136 15.52 -1.78 4.00
CA GLU A 136 16.39 -0.65 3.62
C GLU A 136 17.83 -0.85 4.10
N GLU A 137 17.99 -1.41 5.30
CA GLU A 137 19.29 -1.67 5.93
C GLU A 137 19.34 -3.05 6.61
N PRO A 138 20.52 -3.68 6.69
CA PRO A 138 20.69 -4.97 7.40
C PRO A 138 20.24 -4.97 8.85
N SER A 139 20.38 -3.85 9.56
CA SER A 139 19.95 -3.65 10.95
C SER A 139 18.46 -4.00 11.16
N LEU A 140 17.60 -3.63 10.21
CA LEU A 140 16.16 -3.88 10.26
C LEU A 140 15.83 -5.37 10.12
N ALA A 141 16.59 -6.11 9.30
CA ALA A 141 16.42 -7.57 9.20
C ALA A 141 16.71 -8.26 10.54
N TYR A 142 17.78 -7.86 11.23
CA TYR A 142 18.09 -8.38 12.56
C TYR A 142 17.02 -8.02 13.61
N GLU A 143 16.49 -6.80 13.56
CA GLU A 143 15.39 -6.39 14.44
C GLU A 143 14.14 -7.25 14.23
N LEU A 144 13.75 -7.47 12.97
CA LEU A 144 12.59 -8.30 12.62
C LEU A 144 12.78 -9.76 13.06
N GLU A 145 13.96 -10.33 12.87
CA GLU A 145 14.29 -11.66 13.36
C GLU A 145 14.19 -11.74 14.89
N ARG A 146 14.69 -10.74 15.61
CA ARG A 146 14.57 -10.64 17.08
C ARG A 146 13.13 -10.54 17.55
N LEU A 147 12.26 -9.86 16.79
CA LEU A 147 10.82 -9.79 17.05
C LEU A 147 10.08 -11.09 16.68
N GLY A 148 10.77 -12.07 16.10
CA GLY A 148 10.20 -13.36 15.69
C GLY A 148 9.63 -13.37 14.27
N TYR A 149 9.79 -12.30 13.49
CA TYR A 149 9.37 -12.23 12.09
C TYR A 149 10.42 -12.90 11.19
N LYS A 150 10.34 -14.22 11.05
CA LYS A 150 11.28 -15.01 10.25
C LYS A 150 10.82 -15.06 8.79
N ALA A 151 11.50 -14.31 7.92
CA ALA A 151 11.16 -14.19 6.50
C ALA A 151 12.39 -14.30 5.59
N THR A 152 12.15 -14.29 4.28
CA THR A 152 13.20 -13.99 3.29
C THR A 152 13.38 -12.47 3.23
N PHE A 153 14.63 -12.01 3.23
CA PHE A 153 14.94 -10.58 3.16
C PHE A 153 15.58 -10.23 1.82
N VAL A 154 15.16 -9.11 1.24
CA VAL A 154 15.69 -8.52 0.00
C VAL A 154 16.29 -7.16 0.36
N PHE A 155 17.50 -6.90 -0.11
CA PHE A 155 18.23 -5.66 0.15
C PHE A 155 18.26 -4.76 -1.09
N PRO A 156 18.56 -3.45 -0.95
CA PRO A 156 18.52 -2.50 -2.05
C PRO A 156 19.56 -2.75 -3.15
N ASP A 157 20.61 -3.53 -2.86
CA ASP A 157 21.61 -3.98 -3.82
C ASP A 157 21.16 -5.22 -4.64
N GLY A 158 19.94 -5.70 -4.40
CA GLY A 158 19.39 -6.89 -5.05
C GLY A 158 19.84 -8.20 -4.40
N SER A 159 20.62 -8.16 -3.33
CA SER A 159 20.99 -9.37 -2.58
C SER A 159 19.79 -9.91 -1.80
N ILE A 160 19.77 -11.23 -1.60
CA ILE A 160 18.65 -11.94 -0.96
C ILE A 160 19.20 -12.85 0.15
N LYS A 161 18.68 -12.69 1.36
CA LYS A 161 18.87 -13.63 2.48
C LYS A 161 17.66 -14.56 2.56
N GLY A 162 17.80 -15.77 2.02
CA GLY A 162 16.73 -16.76 1.92
C GLY A 162 16.44 -17.15 0.47
N ARG A 163 15.18 -17.46 0.15
CA ARG A 163 14.74 -17.79 -1.21
C ARG A 163 13.39 -17.14 -1.49
N LEU A 164 13.33 -16.30 -2.52
CA LEU A 164 12.07 -15.77 -3.00
C LEU A 164 11.29 -16.89 -3.71
N PRO A 165 10.05 -17.18 -3.29
CA PRO A 165 9.18 -18.09 -4.02
C PRO A 165 8.81 -17.48 -5.37
N VAL A 166 8.47 -18.35 -6.32
CA VAL A 166 8.10 -17.93 -7.67
C VAL A 166 6.66 -18.35 -7.88
N ILE A 167 5.79 -17.38 -8.18
CA ILE A 167 4.41 -17.67 -8.57
C ILE A 167 4.41 -17.87 -10.09
N GLU A 168 4.02 -19.06 -10.52
CA GLU A 168 3.68 -19.33 -11.91
C GLU A 168 2.22 -18.95 -12.13
N THR A 169 1.96 -18.10 -13.12
CA THR A 169 0.63 -17.60 -13.41
C THR A 169 0.39 -17.62 -14.91
N LEU A 170 -0.75 -18.19 -15.30
CA LEU A 170 -1.25 -18.21 -16.67
C LEU A 170 -2.39 -17.20 -16.87
N LEU A 171 -2.68 -16.37 -15.86
CA LEU A 171 -3.76 -15.38 -15.93
C LEU A 171 -3.44 -14.37 -17.02
N GLU A 172 -4.40 -14.12 -17.90
CA GLU A 172 -4.30 -13.05 -18.88
C GLU A 172 -4.29 -11.68 -18.19
N VAL A 173 -3.62 -10.72 -18.80
CA VAL A 173 -3.61 -9.34 -18.32
C VAL A 173 -4.85 -8.65 -18.87
N ASP A 174 -5.76 -8.29 -17.98
CA ASP A 174 -6.91 -7.44 -18.27
C ASP A 174 -6.86 -6.18 -17.40
N LEU A 175 -6.79 -5.02 -18.04
CA LEU A 175 -6.70 -3.72 -17.36
C LEU A 175 -8.05 -2.98 -17.35
N SER A 176 -9.14 -3.60 -17.82
CA SER A 176 -10.46 -2.99 -17.92
C SER A 176 -11.03 -2.53 -16.56
N GLU A 177 -10.76 -3.28 -15.49
CA GLU A 177 -11.25 -3.00 -14.14
C GLU A 177 -10.42 -1.97 -13.36
N VAL A 178 -9.24 -1.57 -13.86
CA VAL A 178 -8.29 -0.71 -13.14
C VAL A 178 -8.95 0.61 -12.69
N GLU A 179 -9.62 1.30 -13.61
CA GLU A 179 -10.24 2.60 -13.33
C GLU A 179 -11.44 2.46 -12.38
N ASN A 180 -12.21 1.39 -12.51
CA ASN A 180 -13.35 1.11 -11.64
C ASN A 180 -12.90 0.91 -10.19
N VAL A 181 -11.89 0.07 -9.97
CA VAL A 181 -11.31 -0.18 -8.64
C VAL A 181 -10.66 1.09 -8.08
N ARG A 182 -9.93 1.86 -8.90
CA ARG A 182 -9.33 3.14 -8.50
C ARG A 182 -10.39 4.10 -7.94
N ARG A 183 -11.48 4.31 -8.69
CA ARG A 183 -12.59 5.19 -8.28
C ARG A 183 -13.27 4.69 -7.01
N LYS A 184 -13.51 3.39 -6.88
CA LYS A 184 -14.07 2.79 -5.65
C LYS A 184 -13.17 3.06 -4.43
N ALA A 185 -11.86 2.85 -4.57
CA ALA A 185 -10.90 3.08 -3.49
C ALA A 185 -10.88 4.55 -3.05
N LEU A 186 -10.79 5.49 -3.99
CA LEU A 186 -10.76 6.93 -3.71
C LEU A 186 -12.09 7.45 -3.15
N SER A 187 -13.22 7.05 -3.74
CA SER A 187 -14.56 7.48 -3.29
C SER A 187 -14.93 6.90 -1.92
N GLY A 188 -14.36 5.76 -1.53
CA GLY A 188 -14.50 5.19 -0.19
C GLY A 188 -13.58 5.83 0.86
N ALA A 189 -12.72 6.78 0.48
CA ALA A 189 -11.74 7.43 1.36
C ALA A 189 -11.99 8.94 1.51
N VAL A 190 -13.25 9.39 1.42
CA VAL A 190 -13.62 10.81 1.63
C VAL A 190 -13.86 11.04 3.13
N VAL A 191 -12.92 11.72 3.78
CA VAL A 191 -12.88 11.85 5.24
C VAL A 191 -13.34 13.24 5.68
N LEU A 192 -14.35 13.31 6.55
CA LEU A 192 -14.72 14.57 7.20
C LEU A 192 -13.84 14.80 8.44
N LEU A 193 -12.99 15.82 8.39
CA LEU A 193 -12.13 16.24 9.50
C LEU A 193 -12.89 17.14 10.47
N GLY A 194 -13.77 17.99 9.94
CA GLY A 194 -14.65 18.85 10.73
C GLY A 194 -15.35 19.90 9.87
N ARG A 195 -16.51 20.40 10.29
CA ARG A 195 -17.31 21.37 9.51
C ARG A 195 -16.99 22.84 9.81
N SER A 196 -16.01 23.12 10.67
CA SER A 196 -15.61 24.50 10.98
C SER A 196 -14.86 25.21 9.85
N SER A 197 -14.59 24.50 8.74
CA SER A 197 -13.90 25.01 7.56
C SER A 197 -14.55 24.39 6.32
N GLU A 198 -14.79 25.20 5.29
CA GLU A 198 -15.29 24.76 3.97
C GLU A 198 -14.16 24.31 3.03
N LYS A 199 -12.99 23.97 3.58
CA LYS A 199 -11.82 23.58 2.79
C LYS A 199 -11.83 22.10 2.44
N ILE A 200 -11.42 21.82 1.20
CA ILE A 200 -11.08 20.48 0.74
C ILE A 200 -9.55 20.38 0.74
N HIS A 201 -9.05 19.35 1.40
CA HIS A 201 -7.63 19.07 1.58
C HIS A 201 -7.28 17.85 0.74
N ILE A 202 -6.32 18.00 -0.16
CA ILE A 202 -5.83 16.89 -1.00
C ILE A 202 -4.50 16.43 -0.39
N ASN A 203 -4.42 15.16 0.01
CA ASN A 203 -3.21 14.55 0.57
C ASN A 203 -2.63 15.28 1.81
N LYS A 204 -3.47 15.96 2.58
CA LYS A 204 -3.08 16.68 3.83
C LYS A 204 -3.86 16.12 5.02
N PRO A 205 -3.42 14.99 5.60
CA PRO A 205 -4.22 14.23 6.55
C PRO A 205 -4.29 14.80 7.97
N PHE A 206 -3.42 15.76 8.31
CA PHE A 206 -3.30 16.29 9.68
C PHE A 206 -3.98 17.64 9.87
N GLU A 207 -4.82 18.04 8.92
CA GLU A 207 -5.62 19.25 9.01
C GLU A 207 -6.73 19.08 10.06
N LYS A 208 -7.07 20.16 10.75
CA LYS A 208 -7.98 20.11 11.92
C LYS A 208 -9.46 20.12 11.53
N SER A 209 -9.79 20.57 10.32
CA SER A 209 -11.16 20.68 9.81
C SER A 209 -11.16 20.68 8.28
N GLY A 210 -12.35 20.66 7.69
CA GLY A 210 -12.55 20.45 6.26
C GLY A 210 -12.84 18.99 5.92
N VAL A 211 -12.63 18.65 4.65
CA VAL A 211 -12.69 17.28 4.13
C VAL A 211 -11.37 16.91 3.49
N LEU A 212 -10.86 15.72 3.81
CA LEU A 212 -9.68 15.12 3.20
C LEU A 212 -10.10 14.18 2.07
N ILE A 213 -9.42 14.33 0.93
CA ILE A 213 -9.45 13.42 -0.22
C ILE A 213 -8.02 13.18 -0.74
N PHE A 214 -7.89 12.23 -1.66
CA PHE A 214 -6.58 11.74 -2.12
C PHE A 214 -6.30 12.01 -3.61
N SER A 215 -7.25 12.59 -4.34
CA SER A 215 -7.12 12.99 -5.75
C SER A 215 -7.75 14.37 -5.96
N ASP A 216 -7.25 15.11 -6.94
CA ASP A 216 -7.74 16.44 -7.33
C ASP A 216 -8.75 16.40 -8.49
N GLU A 217 -9.18 15.21 -8.91
CA GLU A 217 -10.15 15.06 -10.00
C GLU A 217 -11.54 15.60 -9.65
N ASP A 218 -12.18 16.29 -10.61
CA ASP A 218 -13.46 17.00 -10.44
C ASP A 218 -14.57 16.15 -9.81
N TRP A 219 -14.66 14.88 -10.20
CA TRP A 219 -15.68 13.98 -9.69
C TRP A 219 -15.51 13.71 -8.18
N LEU A 220 -14.28 13.67 -7.67
CA LEU A 220 -13.99 13.45 -6.25
C LEU A 220 -14.10 14.75 -5.46
N LEU A 221 -13.71 15.88 -6.07
CA LEU A 221 -13.95 17.22 -5.52
C LEU A 221 -15.44 17.46 -5.28
N GLU A 222 -16.30 17.07 -6.22
CA GLU A 222 -17.75 17.21 -6.08
C GLU A 222 -18.30 16.34 -4.94
N LEU A 223 -17.82 15.10 -4.81
CA LEU A 223 -18.16 14.25 -3.66
C LEU A 223 -17.74 14.88 -2.33
N ALA A 224 -16.53 15.47 -2.26
CA ALA A 224 -16.03 16.14 -1.07
C ALA A 224 -16.87 17.36 -0.69
N LYS A 225 -17.31 18.17 -1.67
CA LYS A 225 -18.23 19.31 -1.45
C LYS A 225 -19.56 18.85 -0.85
N GLN A 226 -20.14 17.77 -1.39
CA GLN A 226 -21.40 17.21 -0.87
C GLN A 226 -21.26 16.74 0.59
N VAL A 227 -20.11 16.16 0.95
CA VAL A 227 -19.81 15.76 2.34
C VAL A 227 -19.65 16.99 3.25
N LEU A 228 -18.95 18.02 2.81
CA LEU A 228 -18.79 19.28 3.56
C LEU A 228 -20.14 19.94 3.86
N GLN A 229 -21.02 20.01 2.86
CA GLN A 229 -22.36 20.59 2.96
C GLN A 229 -23.34 19.72 3.76
N GLY A 230 -22.94 18.48 4.13
CA GLY A 230 -23.80 17.53 4.83
C GLY A 230 -24.90 16.90 3.97
N VAL A 231 -24.83 17.08 2.65
CA VAL A 231 -25.72 16.42 1.67
C VAL A 231 -25.44 14.92 1.61
N ARG A 232 -24.17 14.52 1.82
CA ARG A 232 -23.72 13.13 1.81
C ARG A 232 -22.94 12.80 3.08
N SER A 233 -23.06 11.57 3.57
CA SER A 233 -22.22 11.07 4.67
C SER A 233 -20.77 10.86 4.20
N PRO A 234 -19.76 11.13 5.05
CA PRO A 234 -18.38 10.77 4.74
C PRO A 234 -18.25 9.25 4.61
N THR A 235 -17.45 8.83 3.65
CA THR A 235 -17.19 7.41 3.36
C THR A 235 -15.86 6.93 3.91
N GLY A 236 -14.99 7.85 4.31
CA GLY A 236 -13.72 7.55 4.94
C GLY A 236 -13.76 7.63 6.47
N ARG A 237 -12.68 7.16 7.10
CA ARG A 237 -12.38 7.28 8.53
C ARG A 237 -11.16 8.18 8.73
N LEU A 238 -11.04 8.71 9.94
CA LEU A 238 -9.89 9.51 10.31
C LEU A 238 -8.58 8.68 10.20
N PRO A 239 -7.49 9.29 9.70
CA PRO A 239 -6.14 8.70 9.62
C PRO A 239 -5.61 8.08 10.92
#